data_AF-J3QN06-F1
#
_entry.id   AF-J3QN06-F1
#
_cell.length_a   1.000
_cell.length_b   1.000
_cell.length_c   1.000
_cell.angle_alpha   90.00
_cell.angle_beta   90.00
_cell.angle_gamma   90.00
#
_symmetry.space_group_name_H-M   'P 1'
#
loop_
_entity.id
_entity.type
_entity.pdbx_description
1 polymer ?
#
loop_
_entity_poly.entity_id
_entity_poly.type
_entity_poly.pdbx_seq_one_letter_code
_entity_poly.pdbx_strand_id
1 'polypeptide(L)'
;MGVRCVAIRACGGVLQRALSLHTAHATKDMENLFQLVRNIVPALTSKKHKGQDGRIGIVGGCQEYTGAPYFAGISALKVGADLTHVFCAREAAPVIKSYSPELIVHPVLDSSNAVEEVEKWLPRLHALVVGPGLGRDDLLLNNVRGILESTKARDIPVVIDADGLWLVAQQPALIHSYHKAILTPNHVEFSRLWEAVLSSPMDSNDLKGSTLKLSQALGNITVVQKGEQDLISNGQQAPAHSWWLPGAPAHSQGSVTGRPSRSTGALQPLPT
;
A
#
# COMPACT_ATOMS: atom_id res chain seq x y z
N MET A 1 -65.77 28.34 -1.45
CA MET A 1 -65.28 26.97 -1.20
C MET A 1 -63.84 26.94 -1.70
N GLY A 2 -62.79 27.13 -0.89
CA GLY A 2 -62.29 26.23 0.17
C GLY A 2 -61.75 24.96 -0.49
N VAL A 3 -60.44 24.71 -0.63
CA VAL A 3 -59.51 24.22 0.41
C VAL A 3 -58.05 24.67 0.14
N ARG A 4 -57.33 25.04 1.20
CA ARG A 4 -55.86 25.25 1.26
C ARG A 4 -55.11 23.92 1.41
N CYS A 5 -53.92 23.80 0.81
CA CYS A 5 -52.82 22.93 1.30
C CYS A 5 -51.50 23.47 0.70
N VAL A 6 -50.80 24.45 1.29
CA VAL A 6 -49.76 24.32 2.34
C VAL A 6 -49.01 22.97 2.31
N ALA A 7 -47.85 22.92 1.62
CA ALA A 7 -46.59 22.32 2.08
C ALA A 7 -45.59 22.09 0.91
N ILE A 8 -45.09 23.17 0.29
CA ILE A 8 -43.83 23.11 -0.47
C ILE A 8 -42.95 24.25 0.03
N ARG A 9 -42.36 24.09 1.22
CA ARG A 9 -41.29 24.99 1.70
C ARG A 9 -40.38 24.41 2.79
N ALA A 10 -40.32 23.09 2.94
CA ALA A 10 -39.52 22.45 4.00
C ALA A 10 -38.37 21.53 3.53
N CYS A 11 -38.17 21.26 2.24
CA CYS A 11 -37.11 20.32 1.78
C CYS A 11 -35.86 20.96 1.18
N GLY A 12 -35.85 22.26 0.85
CA GLY A 12 -34.67 22.92 0.27
C GLY A 12 -33.54 23.17 1.28
N GLY A 13 -33.89 23.63 2.49
CA GLY A 13 -32.91 23.96 3.52
C GLY A 13 -32.22 22.76 4.17
N VAL A 14 -32.87 21.59 4.17
CA VAL A 14 -32.31 20.37 4.78
C VAL A 14 -31.31 19.70 3.84
N LEU A 15 -31.58 19.64 2.53
CA LEU A 15 -30.62 19.12 1.54
C LEU A 15 -29.37 20.01 1.41
N GLN A 16 -29.56 21.34 1.40
CA GLN A 16 -28.46 22.28 1.27
C GLN A 16 -27.58 22.33 2.53
N ARG A 17 -28.18 22.17 3.73
CA ARG A 17 -27.43 21.97 4.97
C ARG A 17 -26.77 20.59 5.04
N ALA A 18 -27.40 19.51 4.58
CA ALA A 18 -26.80 18.17 4.57
C ALA A 18 -25.60 18.10 3.63
N LEU A 19 -25.69 18.70 2.43
CA LEU A 19 -24.57 18.85 1.51
C LEU A 19 -23.46 19.73 2.12
N SER A 20 -23.80 20.91 2.66
CA SER A 20 -22.82 21.82 3.26
C SER A 20 -22.16 21.25 4.53
N LEU A 21 -22.91 20.48 5.34
CA LEU A 21 -22.38 19.76 6.51
C LEU A 21 -21.49 18.59 6.10
N HIS A 22 -21.84 17.83 5.05
CA HIS A 22 -20.97 16.79 4.50
C HIS A 22 -19.68 17.37 3.91
N THR A 23 -19.78 18.47 3.16
CA THR A 23 -18.59 19.15 2.60
C THR A 23 -17.71 19.73 3.71
N ALA A 24 -18.31 20.33 4.75
CA ALA A 24 -17.58 20.90 5.88
C ALA A 24 -16.97 19.83 6.82
N HIS A 25 -17.62 18.68 6.98
CA HIS A 25 -17.04 17.54 7.72
C HIS A 25 -15.90 16.91 6.92
N ALA A 26 -16.07 16.70 5.62
CA ALA A 26 -15.02 16.17 4.76
C ALA A 26 -13.78 17.07 4.72
N THR A 27 -13.94 18.41 4.70
CA THR A 27 -12.78 19.33 4.76
C THR A 27 -12.09 19.29 6.12
N LYS A 28 -12.84 19.23 7.22
CA LYS A 28 -12.26 19.12 8.56
C LYS A 28 -11.54 17.79 8.79
N ASP A 29 -12.10 16.70 8.26
CA ASP A 29 -11.46 15.38 8.29
C ASP A 29 -10.19 15.37 7.43
N MET A 30 -10.20 15.98 6.24
CA MET A 30 -8.97 16.14 5.46
C MET A 30 -7.92 17.00 6.17
N GLU A 31 -8.30 18.11 6.80
CA GLU A 31 -7.35 18.95 7.57
C GLU A 31 -6.71 18.18 8.72
N ASN A 32 -7.50 17.42 9.47
CA ASN A 32 -6.99 16.57 10.54
C ASN A 32 -6.03 15.49 9.99
N LEU A 33 -6.34 14.92 8.84
CA LEU A 33 -5.48 13.94 8.16
C LEU A 33 -4.16 14.57 7.72
N PHE A 34 -4.18 15.75 7.08
CA PHE A 34 -2.95 16.44 6.71
C PHE A 34 -2.09 16.79 7.93
N GLN A 35 -2.72 17.11 9.05
CA GLN A 35 -2.00 17.34 10.30
C GLN A 35 -1.38 16.04 10.85
N LEU A 36 -2.09 14.92 10.78
CA LEU A 36 -1.54 13.60 11.12
C LEU A 36 -0.35 13.24 10.24
N VAL A 37 -0.47 13.41 8.91
CA VAL A 37 0.61 13.15 7.95
C VAL A 37 1.83 14.00 8.28
N ARG A 38 1.65 15.30 8.55
CA ARG A 38 2.75 16.21 8.95
C ARG A 38 3.45 15.77 10.23
N ASN A 39 2.72 15.16 11.16
CA ASN A 39 3.27 14.68 12.42
C ASN A 39 4.04 13.35 12.27
N ILE A 40 3.79 12.59 11.19
CA ILE A 40 4.46 11.31 10.90
C ILE A 40 5.80 11.54 10.16
N VAL A 41 5.86 12.55 9.29
CA VAL A 41 7.09 12.84 8.53
C VAL A 41 8.17 13.34 9.48
N PRO A 42 9.32 12.64 9.58
CA PRO A 42 10.38 13.04 10.49
C PRO A 42 10.98 14.38 10.07
N ALA A 43 11.29 15.24 11.05
CA ALA A 43 11.98 16.50 10.77
C ALA A 43 13.39 16.24 10.24
N LEU A 44 13.75 16.93 9.16
CA LEU A 44 15.11 16.95 8.63
C LEU A 44 15.99 17.76 9.59
N THR A 45 17.02 17.13 10.13
CA THR A 45 17.96 17.78 11.05
C THR A 45 19.39 17.53 10.62
N SER A 46 20.25 18.54 10.71
CA SER A 46 21.67 18.45 10.33
C SER A 46 22.52 17.55 11.24
N LYS A 47 21.94 17.05 12.32
CA LYS A 47 22.61 16.16 13.29
C LYS A 47 22.53 14.69 12.91
N LYS A 48 21.66 14.33 11.95
CA LYS A 48 21.44 12.94 11.54
C LYS A 48 22.39 12.55 10.41
N HIS A 49 22.83 11.31 10.44
CA HIS A 49 23.68 10.71 9.41
C HIS A 49 22.88 9.75 8.52
N LYS A 50 23.39 9.52 7.30
CA LYS A 50 22.76 8.65 6.31
C LYS A 50 22.41 7.28 6.91
N GLY A 51 21.15 6.90 6.78
CA GLY A 51 20.59 5.65 7.26
C GLY A 51 19.79 5.81 8.57
N GLN A 52 19.79 6.99 9.21
CA GLN A 52 18.98 7.21 10.42
C GLN A 52 17.52 7.55 10.10
N ASP A 53 17.23 8.04 8.90
CA ASP A 53 15.89 8.45 8.45
C ASP A 53 15.34 7.47 7.39
N GLY A 54 15.29 6.18 7.72
CA GLY A 54 14.60 5.18 6.90
C GLY A 54 15.53 4.29 6.07
N ARG A 55 15.50 2.99 6.36
CA ARG A 55 16.23 1.95 5.65
C ARG A 55 15.19 0.90 5.26
N ILE A 56 14.81 0.91 4.00
CA ILE A 56 13.65 0.13 3.52
C ILE A 56 14.16 -1.07 2.73
N GLY A 57 13.68 -2.26 3.06
CA GLY A 57 13.93 -3.47 2.29
C GLY A 57 12.76 -3.76 1.35
N ILE A 58 13.02 -4.04 0.09
CA ILE A 58 12.05 -4.52 -0.88
C ILE A 58 12.40 -5.98 -1.17
N VAL A 59 11.47 -6.90 -0.95
CA VAL A 59 11.59 -8.32 -1.26
C VAL A 59 10.66 -8.59 -2.44
N GLY A 60 11.25 -8.73 -3.62
CA GLY A 60 10.52 -8.64 -4.88
C GLY A 60 11.44 -8.81 -6.09
N GLY A 61 10.86 -9.04 -7.26
CA GLY A 61 11.59 -9.18 -8.52
C GLY A 61 11.98 -10.61 -8.85
N CYS A 62 11.38 -11.12 -9.91
CA CYS A 62 11.75 -12.34 -10.62
C CYS A 62 12.26 -12.01 -12.03
N GLN A 63 12.53 -13.06 -12.82
CA GLN A 63 13.00 -12.95 -14.20
C GLN A 63 12.10 -12.05 -15.06
N GLU A 64 10.78 -12.16 -14.91
CA GLU A 64 9.79 -11.44 -15.71
C GLU A 64 9.45 -10.05 -15.14
N TYR A 65 9.41 -9.92 -13.80
CA TYR A 65 8.85 -8.74 -13.14
C TYR A 65 9.91 -7.89 -12.44
N THR A 66 10.80 -7.30 -13.23
CA THR A 66 11.90 -6.45 -12.73
C THR A 66 11.50 -5.01 -12.43
N GLY A 67 10.43 -4.49 -13.05
CA GLY A 67 10.00 -3.10 -12.87
C GLY A 67 9.30 -2.82 -11.52
N ALA A 68 8.48 -3.75 -11.04
CA ALA A 68 7.73 -3.59 -9.80
C ALA A 68 8.62 -3.33 -8.56
N PRO A 69 9.69 -4.11 -8.29
CA PRO A 69 10.57 -3.83 -7.15
C PRO A 69 11.35 -2.52 -7.31
N TYR A 70 11.68 -2.11 -8.55
CA TYR A 70 12.27 -0.80 -8.81
C TYR A 70 11.32 0.35 -8.41
N PHE A 71 10.05 0.29 -8.83
CA PHE A 71 9.09 1.34 -8.50
C PHE A 71 8.81 1.42 -7.00
N ALA A 72 8.70 0.28 -6.31
CA ALA A 72 8.58 0.26 -4.86
C ALA A 72 9.82 0.92 -4.21
N GLY A 73 11.02 0.57 -4.68
CA GLY A 73 12.25 1.05 -4.08
C GLY A 73 12.54 2.54 -4.32
N ILE A 74 12.35 3.03 -5.54
CA ILE A 74 12.56 4.45 -5.87
C ILE A 74 11.50 5.34 -5.23
N SER A 75 10.28 4.83 -5.03
CA SER A 75 9.23 5.57 -4.33
C SER A 75 9.58 5.77 -2.86
N ALA A 76 10.16 4.76 -2.21
CA ALA A 76 10.66 4.90 -0.84
C ALA A 76 11.72 6.00 -0.74
N LEU A 77 12.71 6.04 -1.66
CA LEU A 77 13.71 7.10 -1.70
C LEU A 77 13.08 8.48 -1.93
N LYS A 78 12.14 8.59 -2.88
CA LYS A 78 11.46 9.85 -3.20
C LYS A 78 10.60 10.41 -2.06
N VAL A 79 10.05 9.54 -1.21
CA VAL A 79 9.27 9.92 -0.02
C VAL A 79 10.19 10.27 1.17
N GLY A 80 11.49 10.01 1.07
CA GLY A 80 12.50 10.47 2.03
C GLY A 80 13.24 9.36 2.77
N ALA A 81 13.17 8.10 2.33
CA ALA A 81 14.04 7.06 2.88
C ALA A 81 15.52 7.32 2.50
N ASP A 82 16.42 7.18 3.47
CA ASP A 82 17.86 7.36 3.26
C ASP A 82 18.50 6.26 2.39
N LEU A 83 18.05 5.01 2.58
CA LEU A 83 18.58 3.83 1.91
C LEU A 83 17.46 2.87 1.55
N THR A 84 17.53 2.34 0.33
CA THR A 84 16.63 1.29 -0.12
C THR A 84 17.43 0.09 -0.61
N HIS A 85 17.13 -1.07 -0.01
CA HIS A 85 17.69 -2.36 -0.35
C HIS A 85 16.64 -3.13 -1.16
N VAL A 86 17.02 -3.70 -2.30
CA VAL A 86 16.15 -4.57 -3.10
C VAL A 86 16.73 -5.97 -3.09
N PHE A 87 16.05 -6.91 -2.46
CA PHE A 87 16.34 -8.34 -2.53
C PHE A 87 15.51 -8.92 -3.66
N CYS A 88 16.17 -9.45 -4.69
CA CYS A 88 15.53 -9.98 -5.89
C CYS A 88 16.19 -11.29 -6.35
N ALA A 89 15.57 -11.93 -7.35
CA ALA A 89 16.20 -13.03 -8.08
C ALA A 89 17.46 -12.54 -8.82
N ARG A 90 18.40 -13.45 -9.08
CA ARG A 90 19.69 -13.12 -9.70
C ARG A 90 19.54 -12.47 -11.06
N GLU A 91 18.62 -12.96 -11.87
CA GLU A 91 18.38 -12.45 -13.24
C GLU A 91 17.70 -11.08 -13.26
N ALA A 92 16.95 -10.72 -12.21
CA ALA A 92 16.30 -9.42 -12.09
C ALA A 92 17.31 -8.30 -11.78
N ALA A 93 18.40 -8.63 -11.10
CA ALA A 93 19.31 -7.65 -10.52
C ALA A 93 20.01 -6.74 -11.55
N PRO A 94 20.55 -7.22 -12.68
CA PRO A 94 21.17 -6.36 -13.69
C PRO A 94 20.20 -5.31 -14.23
N VAL A 95 18.94 -5.70 -14.46
CA VAL A 95 17.91 -4.80 -14.98
C VAL A 95 17.56 -3.73 -13.95
N ILE A 96 17.28 -4.13 -12.70
CA ILE A 96 16.96 -3.18 -11.62
C ILE A 96 18.11 -2.20 -11.37
N LYS A 97 19.36 -2.68 -11.36
CA LYS A 97 20.56 -1.84 -11.20
C LYS A 97 20.74 -0.84 -12.34
N SER A 98 20.30 -1.18 -13.55
CA SER A 98 20.38 -0.29 -14.71
C SER A 98 19.41 0.89 -14.64
N TYR A 99 18.31 0.77 -13.89
CA TYR A 99 17.31 1.84 -13.76
C TYR A 99 17.74 2.97 -12.81
N SER A 100 18.46 2.66 -11.72
CA SER A 100 19.01 3.69 -10.84
C SER A 100 20.23 3.18 -10.05
N PRO A 101 21.32 3.97 -9.97
CA PRO A 101 22.48 3.65 -9.14
C PRO A 101 22.23 3.88 -7.63
N GLU A 102 21.09 4.47 -7.24
CA GLU A 102 20.78 4.77 -5.83
C GLU A 102 20.28 3.56 -5.05
N LEU A 103 19.73 2.56 -5.75
CA LEU A 103 19.19 1.34 -5.14
C LEU A 103 20.32 0.34 -4.83
N ILE A 104 20.31 -0.21 -3.62
CA ILE A 104 21.24 -1.29 -3.23
C ILE A 104 20.59 -2.63 -3.54
N VAL A 105 20.97 -3.25 -4.66
CA VAL A 105 20.32 -4.46 -5.18
C VAL A 105 21.11 -5.73 -4.83
N HIS A 106 20.45 -6.67 -4.15
CA HIS A 106 20.95 -7.95 -3.63
C HIS A 106 20.34 -9.13 -4.42
N PRO A 107 21.11 -9.79 -5.31
CA PRO A 107 20.66 -10.93 -6.11
C PRO A 107 20.70 -12.24 -5.31
N VAL A 108 19.76 -12.43 -4.38
CA VAL A 108 19.81 -13.53 -3.40
C VAL A 108 18.54 -14.36 -3.29
N LEU A 109 17.38 -13.90 -3.79
CA LEU A 109 16.09 -14.53 -3.47
C LEU A 109 15.87 -15.93 -4.07
N ASP A 110 16.57 -16.26 -5.15
CA ASP A 110 16.53 -17.55 -5.85
C ASP A 110 17.64 -18.51 -5.39
N SER A 111 18.40 -18.14 -4.34
CA SER A 111 19.42 -19.00 -3.74
C SER A 111 18.83 -19.91 -2.66
N SER A 112 19.42 -21.09 -2.44
CA SER A 112 19.03 -21.98 -1.34
C SER A 112 19.28 -21.39 0.05
N ASN A 113 20.23 -20.45 0.16
CA ASN A 113 20.55 -19.72 1.39
C ASN A 113 19.95 -18.31 1.43
N ALA A 114 18.91 -18.02 0.64
CA ALA A 114 18.31 -16.69 0.53
C ALA A 114 17.90 -16.11 1.89
N VAL A 115 17.28 -16.92 2.75
CA VAL A 115 16.84 -16.50 4.09
C VAL A 115 18.03 -16.00 4.92
N GLU A 116 19.11 -16.77 4.97
CA GLU A 116 20.34 -16.43 5.70
C GLU A 116 21.00 -15.15 5.17
N GLU A 117 21.03 -14.98 3.84
CA GLU A 117 21.59 -13.76 3.22
C GLU A 117 20.77 -12.52 3.55
N VAL A 118 19.43 -12.61 3.52
CA VAL A 118 18.53 -11.50 3.86
C VAL A 118 18.56 -11.20 5.36
N GLU A 119 18.66 -12.22 6.20
CA GLU A 119 18.73 -12.07 7.66
C GLU A 119 19.90 -11.21 8.15
N LYS A 120 21.02 -11.22 7.43
CA LYS A 120 22.18 -10.33 7.72
C LYS A 120 21.82 -8.84 7.64
N TRP A 121 20.80 -8.51 6.86
CA TRP A 121 20.34 -7.14 6.64
C TRP A 121 19.15 -6.75 7.51
N LEU A 122 18.28 -7.70 7.90
CA LEU A 122 17.07 -7.43 8.70
C LEU A 122 17.32 -6.52 9.91
N PRO A 123 18.36 -6.71 10.75
CA PRO A 123 18.62 -5.82 11.91
C PRO A 123 18.88 -4.35 11.55
N ARG A 124 19.20 -4.07 10.29
CA ARG A 124 19.46 -2.71 9.80
C ARG A 124 18.22 -2.12 9.14
N LEU A 125 17.19 -2.89 8.82
CA LEU A 125 16.02 -2.38 8.12
C LEU A 125 14.99 -1.82 9.11
N HIS A 126 14.37 -0.70 8.76
CA HIS A 126 13.29 -0.09 9.54
C HIS A 126 11.92 -0.63 9.11
N ALA A 127 11.77 -1.03 7.85
CA ALA A 127 10.59 -1.69 7.34
C ALA A 127 10.92 -2.54 6.10
N LEU A 128 10.08 -3.53 5.83
CA LEU A 128 10.11 -4.33 4.61
C LEU A 128 8.86 -4.09 3.76
N VAL A 129 9.00 -4.22 2.45
CA VAL A 129 7.91 -4.35 1.49
C VAL A 129 8.08 -5.70 0.80
N VAL A 130 7.08 -6.56 0.84
CA VAL A 130 7.16 -7.93 0.31
C VAL A 130 6.08 -8.10 -0.75
N GLY A 131 6.45 -8.57 -1.94
CA GLY A 131 5.48 -8.85 -2.98
C GLY A 131 5.75 -8.28 -4.37
N PRO A 132 6.24 -7.04 -4.52
CA PRO A 132 6.36 -6.41 -5.83
C PRO A 132 7.20 -7.24 -6.81
N GLY A 133 6.52 -7.86 -7.79
CA GLY A 133 7.16 -8.68 -8.81
C GLY A 133 7.81 -9.96 -8.29
N LEU A 134 7.35 -10.55 -7.18
CA LEU A 134 7.89 -11.84 -6.72
C LEU A 134 7.65 -12.97 -7.72
N GLY A 135 6.54 -12.93 -8.46
CA GLY A 135 6.10 -14.09 -9.23
C GLY A 135 5.62 -15.21 -8.30
N ARG A 136 5.51 -16.42 -8.85
CA ARG A 136 4.94 -17.58 -8.16
C ARG A 136 5.77 -18.85 -8.32
N ASP A 137 7.08 -18.67 -8.45
CA ASP A 137 8.02 -19.78 -8.39
C ASP A 137 8.07 -20.34 -6.97
N ASP A 138 8.00 -21.66 -6.83
CA ASP A 138 7.89 -22.33 -5.53
C ASP A 138 9.13 -22.12 -4.66
N LEU A 139 10.34 -22.14 -5.25
CA LEU A 139 11.58 -21.92 -4.51
C LEU A 139 11.61 -20.49 -3.96
N LEU A 140 11.31 -19.51 -4.80
CA LEU A 140 11.29 -18.10 -4.40
C LEU A 140 10.24 -17.84 -3.32
N LEU A 141 9.04 -18.39 -3.47
CA LEU A 141 7.98 -18.26 -2.45
C LEU A 141 8.35 -18.93 -1.12
N ASN A 142 9.00 -20.09 -1.15
CA ASN A 142 9.50 -20.76 0.06
C ASN A 142 10.57 -19.91 0.76
N ASN A 143 11.47 -19.28 0.01
CA ASN A 143 12.45 -18.36 0.57
C ASN A 143 11.79 -17.12 1.19
N VAL A 144 10.80 -16.53 0.51
CA VAL A 144 10.05 -15.38 1.03
C VAL A 144 9.28 -15.74 2.31
N ARG A 145 8.75 -16.96 2.42
CA ARG A 145 8.13 -17.46 3.65
C ARG A 145 9.11 -17.37 4.83
N GLY A 146 10.30 -17.94 4.68
CA GLY A 146 11.33 -17.89 5.72
C GLY A 146 11.75 -16.45 6.06
N ILE A 147 11.87 -15.58 5.05
CA ILE A 147 12.18 -14.16 5.26
C ILE A 147 11.07 -13.47 6.08
N LEU A 148 9.79 -13.74 5.79
CA LEU A 148 8.66 -13.19 6.55
C LEU A 148 8.65 -13.68 8.00
N GLU A 149 8.93 -14.96 8.23
CA GLU A 149 9.05 -15.53 9.58
C GLU A 149 10.17 -14.86 10.37
N SER A 150 11.35 -14.72 9.78
CA SER A 150 12.49 -14.03 10.40
C SER A 150 12.24 -12.53 10.62
N THR A 151 11.46 -11.90 9.73
CA THR A 151 11.03 -10.50 9.87
C THR A 151 10.07 -10.33 11.04
N LYS A 152 9.08 -11.23 11.17
CA LYS A 152 8.11 -11.26 12.28
C LYS A 152 8.79 -11.55 13.61
N ALA A 153 9.72 -12.50 13.65
CA ALA A 153 10.49 -12.82 14.86
C ALA A 153 11.32 -11.63 15.38
N ARG A 154 11.68 -10.69 14.50
CA ARG A 154 12.42 -9.46 14.82
C ARG A 154 11.52 -8.25 15.01
N ASP A 155 10.20 -8.40 14.88
CA ASP A 155 9.21 -7.34 15.05
C ASP A 155 9.48 -6.11 14.13
N ILE A 156 9.91 -6.38 12.90
CA ILE A 156 10.18 -5.36 11.86
C ILE A 156 8.92 -5.08 11.03
N PRO A 157 8.41 -3.82 10.97
CA PRO A 157 7.26 -3.47 10.15
C PRO A 157 7.32 -3.99 8.72
N VAL A 158 6.20 -4.50 8.21
CA VAL A 158 6.13 -5.08 6.87
C VAL A 158 4.88 -4.63 6.11
N VAL A 159 5.06 -4.19 4.87
CA VAL A 159 3.98 -3.97 3.91
C VAL A 159 3.95 -5.15 2.96
N ILE A 160 2.79 -5.76 2.76
CA ILE A 160 2.61 -6.93 1.90
C ILE A 160 1.68 -6.53 0.77
N ASP A 161 2.17 -6.67 -0.46
CA ASP A 161 1.47 -6.28 -1.68
C ASP A 161 1.54 -7.41 -2.72
N ALA A 162 0.72 -7.32 -3.78
CA ALA A 162 0.80 -8.19 -4.96
C ALA A 162 0.96 -9.70 -4.64
N ASP A 163 1.99 -10.37 -5.18
CA ASP A 163 2.23 -11.81 -4.95
C ASP A 163 2.59 -12.15 -3.49
N GLY A 164 3.00 -11.16 -2.68
CA GLY A 164 3.11 -11.34 -1.24
C GLY A 164 1.74 -11.60 -0.59
N LEU A 165 0.68 -10.95 -1.08
CA LEU A 165 -0.70 -11.23 -0.66
C LEU A 165 -1.18 -12.59 -1.15
N TRP A 166 -0.71 -13.02 -2.34
CA TRP A 166 -0.96 -14.39 -2.81
C TRP A 166 -0.36 -15.41 -1.84
N LEU A 167 0.90 -15.23 -1.40
CA LEU A 167 1.55 -16.09 -0.40
C LEU A 167 0.78 -16.10 0.92
N VAL A 168 0.35 -14.93 1.40
CA VAL A 168 -0.48 -14.83 2.62
C VAL A 168 -1.81 -15.55 2.46
N ALA A 169 -2.45 -15.50 1.29
CA ALA A 169 -3.68 -16.24 1.06
C ALA A 169 -3.48 -17.76 1.11
N GLN A 170 -2.31 -18.28 0.72
CA GLN A 170 -2.00 -19.70 0.87
C GLN A 170 -1.72 -20.10 2.33
N GLN A 171 -1.15 -19.17 3.11
CA GLN A 171 -0.78 -19.42 4.50
C GLN A 171 -1.03 -18.19 5.40
N PRO A 172 -2.29 -17.92 5.78
CA PRO A 172 -2.63 -16.74 6.58
C PRO A 172 -1.90 -16.66 7.93
N ALA A 173 -1.51 -17.82 8.48
CA ALA A 173 -0.77 -17.95 9.73
C ALA A 173 0.58 -17.20 9.73
N LEU A 174 1.20 -16.97 8.56
CA LEU A 174 2.46 -16.23 8.46
C LEU A 174 2.35 -14.85 9.11
N ILE A 175 1.23 -14.18 8.86
CA ILE A 175 1.03 -12.80 9.29
C ILE A 175 0.01 -12.66 10.40
N HIS A 176 -0.75 -13.72 10.73
CA HIS A 176 -1.76 -13.67 11.79
C HIS A 176 -1.22 -13.06 13.10
N SER A 177 -2.00 -12.12 13.66
CA SER A 177 -1.68 -11.32 14.84
C SER A 177 -0.38 -10.51 14.75
N TYR A 178 0.16 -10.28 13.55
CA TYR A 178 1.32 -9.43 13.37
C TYR A 178 0.90 -7.97 13.15
N HIS A 179 0.71 -7.22 14.23
CA HIS A 179 0.15 -5.86 14.17
C HIS A 179 0.99 -4.84 13.38
N LYS A 180 2.29 -5.12 13.14
CA LYS A 180 3.16 -4.30 12.28
C LYS A 180 3.11 -4.68 10.80
N ALA A 181 2.28 -5.65 10.43
CA ALA A 181 1.97 -5.93 9.04
C ALA A 181 0.89 -4.99 8.50
N ILE A 182 1.03 -4.59 7.25
CA ILE A 182 0.04 -3.83 6.49
C ILE A 182 -0.21 -4.59 5.19
N LEU A 183 -1.46 -4.95 4.91
CA LEU A 183 -1.85 -5.57 3.64
C LEU A 183 -2.42 -4.52 2.70
N THR A 184 -2.02 -4.53 1.43
CA THR A 184 -2.51 -3.56 0.43
C THR A 184 -3.29 -4.22 -0.73
N PRO A 185 -4.32 -5.04 -0.47
CA PRO A 185 -5.00 -5.77 -1.53
C PRO A 185 -5.82 -4.86 -2.45
N ASN A 186 -5.77 -5.12 -3.75
CA ASN A 186 -6.82 -4.70 -4.68
C ASN A 186 -8.09 -5.57 -4.50
N HIS A 187 -9.16 -5.27 -5.24
CA HIS A 187 -10.42 -6.02 -5.16
C HIS A 187 -10.27 -7.54 -5.35
N VAL A 188 -9.43 -7.99 -6.31
CA VAL A 188 -9.24 -9.42 -6.58
C VAL A 188 -8.42 -10.10 -5.48
N GLU A 189 -7.36 -9.45 -5.03
CA GLU A 189 -6.52 -9.93 -3.92
C GLU A 189 -7.31 -9.99 -2.61
N PHE A 190 -8.18 -9.01 -2.37
CA PHE A 190 -9.04 -8.94 -1.19
C PHE A 190 -10.00 -10.13 -1.15
N SER A 191 -10.71 -10.40 -2.25
CA SER A 191 -11.63 -11.55 -2.32
C SER A 191 -10.91 -12.87 -2.08
N ARG A 192 -9.68 -13.03 -2.58
CA ARG A 192 -8.87 -14.24 -2.35
C ARG A 192 -8.47 -14.38 -0.87
N LEU A 193 -8.02 -13.29 -0.24
CA LEU A 193 -7.71 -13.29 1.18
C LEU A 193 -8.94 -13.57 2.03
N TRP A 194 -10.08 -13.00 1.67
CA TRP A 194 -11.36 -13.23 2.34
C TRP A 194 -11.72 -14.70 2.34
N GLU A 195 -11.71 -15.36 1.16
CA GLU A 195 -12.02 -16.78 1.03
C GLU A 195 -11.05 -17.65 1.85
N ALA A 196 -9.75 -17.35 1.79
CA ALA A 196 -8.71 -18.07 2.52
C ALA A 196 -8.84 -17.96 4.05
N VAL A 197 -9.32 -16.82 4.57
CA VAL A 197 -9.35 -16.54 6.02
C VAL A 197 -10.70 -16.87 6.64
N LEU A 198 -11.80 -16.54 5.97
CA LEU A 198 -13.16 -16.61 6.52
C LEU A 198 -13.99 -17.76 5.96
N SER A 199 -13.59 -18.34 4.82
CA SER A 199 -14.31 -19.45 4.16
C SER A 199 -15.81 -19.21 3.96
N SER A 200 -16.20 -17.94 3.78
CA SER A 200 -17.59 -17.51 3.57
C SER A 200 -17.68 -16.60 2.35
N PRO A 201 -18.87 -16.43 1.74
CA PRO A 201 -19.05 -15.41 0.72
C PRO A 201 -18.87 -14.00 1.33
N MET A 202 -18.25 -13.11 0.56
CA MET A 202 -18.09 -11.70 0.92
C MET A 202 -19.35 -10.93 0.53
N ASP A 203 -19.78 -10.00 1.38
CA ASP A 203 -20.83 -9.05 1.01
C ASP A 203 -20.23 -7.88 0.22
N SER A 204 -20.47 -7.87 -1.10
CA SER A 204 -19.96 -6.83 -1.99
C SER A 204 -20.59 -5.45 -1.74
N ASN A 205 -21.72 -5.37 -1.03
CA ASN A 205 -22.40 -4.10 -0.73
C ASN A 205 -21.87 -3.44 0.54
N ASP A 206 -21.20 -4.20 1.42
CA ASP A 206 -20.59 -3.70 2.66
C ASP A 206 -19.07 -3.93 2.66
N LEU A 207 -18.36 -3.21 1.79
CA LEU A 207 -16.89 -3.27 1.73
C LEU A 207 -16.22 -2.81 3.04
N LYS A 208 -16.85 -1.87 3.76
CA LYS A 208 -16.34 -1.34 5.03
C LYS A 208 -16.38 -2.41 6.12
N GLY A 209 -17.54 -3.04 6.32
CA GLY A 209 -17.69 -4.14 7.24
C GLY A 209 -16.85 -5.35 6.83
N SER A 210 -16.71 -5.60 5.53
CA SER A 210 -15.83 -6.66 5.02
C SER A 210 -14.35 -6.39 5.34
N THR A 211 -13.85 -5.17 5.12
CA THR A 211 -12.47 -4.80 5.49
C THR A 211 -12.22 -4.96 6.99
N LEU A 212 -13.15 -4.50 7.82
CA LEU A 212 -13.08 -4.64 9.27
C LEU A 212 -13.03 -6.11 9.70
N LYS A 213 -13.94 -6.94 9.17
CA LYS A 213 -14.01 -8.38 9.48
C LYS A 213 -12.75 -9.12 9.06
N LEU A 214 -12.21 -8.84 7.88
CA LEU A 214 -10.96 -9.44 7.41
C LEU A 214 -9.79 -9.08 8.34
N SER A 215 -9.68 -7.80 8.71
CA SER A 215 -8.66 -7.33 9.65
C SER A 215 -8.75 -8.04 11.01
N GLN A 216 -9.98 -8.18 11.55
CA GLN A 216 -10.22 -8.88 12.82
C GLN A 216 -9.86 -10.37 12.74
N ALA A 217 -10.27 -11.04 11.66
CA ALA A 217 -9.98 -12.46 11.45
C ALA A 217 -8.47 -12.75 11.29
N LEU A 218 -7.72 -11.78 10.79
CA LEU A 218 -6.26 -11.82 10.72
C LEU A 218 -5.57 -11.42 12.04
N GLY A 219 -6.31 -11.11 13.10
CA GLY A 219 -5.75 -10.70 14.39
C GLY A 219 -5.46 -9.21 14.51
N ASN A 220 -6.38 -8.37 14.01
CA ASN A 220 -6.28 -6.90 14.06
C ASN A 220 -5.03 -6.35 13.35
N ILE A 221 -4.85 -6.79 12.11
CA ILE A 221 -3.78 -6.32 11.21
C ILE A 221 -4.33 -5.18 10.34
N THR A 222 -3.49 -4.21 10.01
CA THR A 222 -3.93 -3.12 9.12
C THR A 222 -4.15 -3.65 7.69
N VAL A 223 -5.33 -3.42 7.15
CA VAL A 223 -5.70 -3.73 5.76
C VAL A 223 -6.08 -2.43 5.06
N VAL A 224 -5.46 -2.20 3.90
CA VAL A 224 -5.74 -1.11 2.96
C VAL A 224 -6.36 -1.71 1.71
N GLN A 225 -7.69 -1.79 1.67
CA GLN A 225 -8.41 -2.27 0.49
C GLN A 225 -8.43 -1.17 -0.57
N LYS A 226 -7.67 -1.38 -1.65
CA LYS A 226 -7.52 -0.43 -2.77
C LYS A 226 -8.77 -0.45 -3.65
N GLY A 227 -9.28 0.73 -4.01
CA GLY A 227 -10.48 0.88 -4.83
C GLY A 227 -10.62 2.28 -5.42
N GLU A 228 -11.84 2.66 -5.84
CA GLU A 228 -12.14 4.06 -6.18
C GLU A 228 -11.96 4.97 -4.94
N GLN A 229 -12.28 4.43 -3.77
CA GLN A 229 -11.95 4.97 -2.47
C GLN A 229 -11.22 3.89 -1.69
N ASP A 230 -10.07 4.23 -1.14
CA ASP A 230 -9.28 3.28 -0.37
C ASP A 230 -9.86 3.17 1.04
N LEU A 231 -10.08 1.93 1.48
CA LEU A 231 -10.62 1.63 2.81
C LEU A 231 -9.49 1.13 3.70
N ILE A 232 -9.29 1.76 4.86
CA ILE A 232 -8.26 1.37 5.83
C ILE A 232 -8.95 0.88 7.11
N SER A 233 -8.59 -0.31 7.58
CA SER A 233 -9.02 -0.84 8.88
C SER A 233 -7.89 -1.54 9.61
N ASN A 234 -7.80 -1.34 10.92
CA ASN A 234 -6.90 -2.05 11.83
C ASN A 234 -7.66 -3.01 12.76
N GLY A 235 -8.92 -3.34 12.44
CA GLY A 235 -9.73 -4.31 13.19
C GLY A 235 -10.46 -3.71 14.39
N GLN A 236 -10.10 -2.48 14.77
CA GLN A 236 -10.86 -1.70 15.74
C GLN A 236 -12.06 -1.03 15.06
N GLN A 237 -13.22 -1.06 15.71
CA GLN A 237 -14.33 -0.21 15.29
C GLN A 237 -13.87 1.23 15.45
N ALA A 238 -13.70 1.92 14.32
CA ALA A 238 -13.52 3.35 14.38
C ALA A 238 -14.75 3.97 15.04
N PRO A 239 -14.60 4.99 15.91
CA PRO A 239 -15.71 5.92 16.09
C PRO A 239 -16.02 6.50 14.69
N ALA A 240 -17.25 6.96 14.44
CA ALA A 240 -17.83 7.25 13.10
C ALA A 240 -17.02 8.15 12.12
N HIS A 241 -15.81 8.60 12.48
CA HIS A 241 -14.83 9.36 11.72
C HIS A 241 -13.68 8.49 11.13
N SER A 242 -13.94 7.25 10.69
CA SER A 242 -12.91 6.45 10.02
C SER A 242 -12.39 7.15 8.76
N TRP A 243 -11.08 7.26 8.63
CA TRP A 243 -10.38 7.99 7.58
C TRP A 243 -10.67 7.42 6.19
N TRP A 244 -11.29 8.25 5.35
CA TRP A 244 -11.56 7.96 3.94
C TRP A 244 -10.50 8.68 3.10
N LEU A 245 -9.66 7.93 2.39
CA LEU A 245 -8.76 8.52 1.41
C LEU A 245 -9.43 8.44 0.03
N PRO A 246 -9.62 9.57 -0.68
CA PRO A 246 -9.97 9.51 -2.10
C PRO A 246 -8.84 8.77 -2.83
N GLY A 247 -9.16 7.61 -3.40
CA GLY A 247 -8.24 6.81 -4.21
C GLY A 247 -8.05 7.45 -5.59
N ALA A 248 -6.92 7.18 -6.23
CA ALA A 248 -6.72 7.47 -7.64
C ALA A 248 -6.91 6.17 -8.45
N PRO A 249 -7.56 6.19 -9.63
CA PRO A 249 -7.96 4.98 -10.36
C PRO A 249 -6.77 4.07 -10.69
N ALA A 250 -6.95 2.78 -10.40
CA ALA A 250 -5.92 1.73 -10.31
C ALA A 250 -5.31 1.25 -11.64
N HIS A 251 -5.49 1.95 -12.76
CA HIS A 251 -5.04 1.44 -14.06
C HIS A 251 -3.54 1.63 -14.38
N SER A 252 -2.77 2.32 -13.53
CA SER A 252 -1.30 2.43 -13.74
C SER A 252 -0.46 2.91 -12.55
N GLN A 253 -0.94 2.83 -11.30
CA GLN A 253 -0.20 3.35 -10.13
C GLN A 253 0.70 2.35 -9.40
N GLY A 254 0.79 1.10 -9.86
CA GLY A 254 1.88 0.16 -9.47
C GLY A 254 3.25 0.54 -10.06
N SER A 255 3.34 1.67 -10.74
CA SER A 255 4.54 2.18 -11.40
C SER A 255 4.53 3.70 -11.38
N VAL A 256 5.39 4.32 -10.58
CA VAL A 256 5.57 5.77 -10.52
C VAL A 256 6.09 6.26 -11.88
N THR A 257 5.18 6.61 -12.78
CA THR A 257 5.46 7.45 -13.95
C THR A 257 4.30 8.43 -14.17
N GLY A 258 4.47 9.64 -13.65
CA GLY A 258 3.73 10.80 -14.16
C GLY A 258 4.21 11.09 -15.58
N ARG A 259 3.35 10.90 -16.57
CA ARG A 259 3.53 11.47 -17.91
C ARG A 259 3.55 13.00 -17.78
N PRO A 260 4.46 13.73 -18.46
CA PRO A 260 4.29 15.16 -18.64
C PRO A 260 3.03 15.39 -19.49
N SER A 261 2.18 16.29 -19.03
CA SER A 261 1.05 16.83 -19.77
C SER A 261 1.52 17.32 -21.14
N ARG A 262 1.07 16.68 -22.23
CA ARG A 262 1.09 17.29 -23.56
C ARG A 262 0.10 18.44 -23.53
N SER A 263 0.59 19.66 -23.33
CA SER A 263 -0.10 20.85 -23.77
C SER A 263 -0.12 20.82 -25.31
N THR A 264 -1.28 20.55 -25.88
CA THR A 264 -1.57 20.86 -27.28
C THR A 264 -1.57 22.38 -27.44
N GLY A 265 -0.38 22.95 -27.64
CA GLY A 265 -0.22 24.26 -28.24
C GLY A 265 -0.36 24.11 -29.74
N ALA A 266 -1.45 24.63 -30.29
CA ALA A 266 -1.62 24.76 -31.73
C ALA A 266 -0.50 25.66 -32.28
N LEU A 267 0.41 25.07 -33.06
CA LEU A 267 1.35 25.82 -33.89
C LEU A 267 0.56 26.40 -35.07
N GLN A 268 0.43 27.73 -35.11
CA GLN A 268 0.00 28.45 -36.30
C GLN A 268 1.07 28.31 -37.40
N PRO A 269 0.69 28.13 -38.67
CA PRO A 269 1.65 28.11 -39.77
C PRO A 269 2.18 29.53 -40.04
N LEU A 270 3.50 29.66 -40.17
CA LEU A 270 4.17 30.86 -40.64
C LEU A 270 3.84 31.10 -42.13
N PRO A 271 3.57 32.34 -42.56
CA PRO A 271 3.45 32.66 -43.97
C PRO A 271 4.85 32.68 -44.64
N THR A 272 4.85 32.25 -45.90
CA THR A 272 5.96 32.24 -46.87
C THR A 272 6.58 33.60 -47.08
#